data_AF-A0A662IS00-F1
#
_entry.id   AF-A0A662IS00-F1
#
_cell.length_a   1.000
_cell.length_b   1.000
_cell.length_c   1.000
_cell.angle_alpha   90.00
_cell.angle_beta   90.00
_cell.angle_gamma   90.00
#
_symmetry.space_group_name_H-M   'P 1'
#
loop_
_entity.id
_entity.type
_entity.pdbx_description
1 polymer ?
#
loop_
_entity_poly.entity_id
_entity_poly.type
_entity_poly.pdbx_seq_one_letter_code
_entity_poly.pdbx_strand_id
1 'polypeptide(L)'
;MEGEVEASRVTQVTLFFDLRPKENRRDLYGRDRELEELARLVESGSWVVVVGRRMTGKTSLVKTFAREFGGAYVNLTGVRGLEGLVEALHSQAGFKLRELTLDLKLLRPRGLGP
;
A
#
# COMPACT_ATOMS: atom_id res chain seq x y z
N MET A 1 46.60 6.42 -15.57
CA MET A 1 45.59 6.96 -16.51
C MET A 1 44.41 6.03 -16.42
N GLU A 2 43.44 6.48 -15.61
CA GLU A 2 42.04 6.04 -15.49
C GLU A 2 41.77 4.52 -15.49
N GLY A 3 41.95 3.94 -14.30
CA GLY A 3 41.28 2.71 -13.92
C GLY A 3 39.79 2.99 -13.71
N GLU A 4 39.00 2.36 -14.56
CA GLU A 4 37.55 2.22 -14.51
C GLU A 4 37.14 1.62 -13.16
N VAL A 5 36.62 2.45 -12.25
CA VAL A 5 36.10 2.00 -10.96
C VAL A 5 34.60 1.77 -11.11
N GLU A 6 34.25 0.54 -11.48
CA GLU A 6 32.89 0.01 -11.51
C GLU A 6 32.33 -0.02 -10.07
N ALA A 7 31.65 1.05 -9.68
CA ALA A 7 30.97 1.16 -8.40
C ALA A 7 29.61 0.47 -8.44
N SER A 8 29.59 -0.77 -7.93
CA SER A 8 28.48 -1.47 -7.30
C SER A 8 27.13 -1.45 -8.02
N ARG A 9 26.93 -2.43 -8.91
CA ARG A 9 25.62 -3.02 -9.12
C ARG A 9 25.13 -3.58 -7.78
N VAL A 10 24.17 -2.89 -7.15
CA VAL A 10 23.38 -3.46 -6.05
C VAL A 10 22.65 -4.68 -6.64
N THR A 11 23.20 -5.86 -6.43
CA THR A 11 22.53 -7.12 -6.75
C THR A 11 21.21 -7.11 -5.98
N GLN A 12 20.09 -6.95 -6.69
CA GLN A 12 18.77 -7.17 -6.10
C GLN A 12 18.71 -8.65 -5.70
N VAL A 13 18.95 -8.94 -4.43
CA VAL A 13 18.75 -10.27 -3.87
C VAL A 13 17.25 -10.52 -3.88
N THR A 14 16.76 -11.33 -4.82
CA THR A 14 15.37 -11.79 -4.89
C THR A 14 15.09 -12.65 -3.65
N LEU A 15 14.55 -12.05 -2.59
CA LEU A 15 14.23 -12.73 -1.34
C LEU A 15 12.87 -13.43 -1.43
N PHE A 16 12.86 -14.52 -2.20
CA PHE A 16 11.69 -15.37 -2.40
C PHE A 16 11.15 -15.92 -1.07
N PHE A 17 12.04 -16.32 -0.15
CA PHE A 17 11.70 -16.97 1.13
C PHE A 17 11.74 -16.03 2.35
N ASP A 18 11.38 -14.75 2.19
CA ASP A 18 11.10 -13.86 3.33
C ASP A 18 9.69 -14.09 3.91
N LEU A 19 9.58 -14.16 5.24
CA LEU A 19 8.31 -14.26 5.99
C LEU A 19 7.49 -12.97 5.95
N ARG A 20 8.13 -11.84 5.60
CA ARG A 20 7.44 -10.56 5.48
C ARG A 20 6.60 -10.50 4.21
N PRO A 21 5.49 -9.75 4.23
CA PRO A 21 4.71 -9.48 3.04
C PRO A 21 5.58 -8.89 1.93
N LYS A 22 5.44 -9.41 0.71
CA LYS A 22 6.17 -8.95 -0.46
C LYS A 22 5.62 -7.62 -0.95
N GLU A 23 6.50 -6.79 -1.50
CA GLU A 23 6.15 -5.46 -1.99
C GLU A 23 6.50 -5.25 -3.46
N ASN A 24 7.27 -6.16 -4.08
CA ASN A 24 7.58 -6.12 -5.51
C ASN A 24 6.93 -7.31 -6.22
N ARG A 25 6.44 -7.09 -7.45
CA ARG A 25 5.85 -8.16 -8.27
C ARG A 25 6.81 -9.30 -8.58
N ARG A 26 8.10 -9.00 -8.73
CA ARG A 26 9.16 -10.03 -8.91
C ARG A 26 9.22 -11.03 -7.75
N ASP A 27 8.82 -10.61 -6.55
CA ASP A 27 8.79 -11.45 -5.34
C ASP A 27 7.40 -12.10 -5.12
N LEU A 28 6.38 -11.73 -5.91
CA LEU A 28 5.00 -12.18 -5.80
C LEU A 28 4.73 -13.39 -6.73
N TYR A 29 5.23 -14.56 -6.33
CA TYR A 29 5.16 -15.76 -7.16
C TYR A 29 3.73 -16.26 -7.46
N GLY A 30 3.45 -16.50 -8.74
CA GLY A 30 2.25 -17.22 -9.20
C GLY A 30 0.93 -16.49 -8.98
N ARG A 31 0.96 -15.16 -8.75
CA ARG A 31 -0.23 -14.33 -8.48
C ARG A 31 -0.40 -13.17 -9.46
N ASP A 32 0.22 -13.25 -10.63
CA ASP A 32 0.12 -12.22 -11.66
C ASP A 32 -1.33 -11.98 -12.10
N ARG A 33 -2.12 -13.05 -12.25
CA ARG A 33 -3.53 -12.96 -12.64
C ARG A 33 -4.37 -12.24 -11.60
N GLU A 34 -4.19 -12.55 -10.31
CA GLU A 34 -4.91 -11.88 -9.23
C GLU A 34 -4.51 -10.40 -9.10
N LEU A 35 -3.25 -10.07 -9.38
CA LEU A 35 -2.78 -8.68 -9.37
C LEU A 35 -3.40 -7.88 -10.52
N GLU A 36 -3.46 -8.46 -11.72
CA GLU A 36 -4.09 -7.84 -12.89
C GLU A 36 -5.61 -7.69 -12.73
N GLU A 37 -6.29 -8.68 -12.17
CA GLU A 37 -7.73 -8.60 -11.89
C GLU A 37 -8.04 -7.54 -10.83
N LEU A 38 -7.22 -7.49 -9.77
CA LEU A 38 -7.33 -6.44 -8.75
C LEU A 38 -7.17 -5.05 -9.37
N ALA A 39 -6.21 -4.87 -10.27
CA ALA A 39 -6.02 -3.61 -10.99
C ALA A 39 -7.25 -3.21 -11.82
N ARG A 40 -7.75 -4.14 -12.64
CA ARG A 40 -8.95 -3.90 -13.47
C ARG A 40 -10.16 -3.47 -12.65
N LEU A 41 -10.41 -4.15 -11.54
CA LEU A 41 -11.56 -3.86 -10.68
C LEU A 41 -11.42 -2.50 -9.96
N VAL A 42 -10.21 -2.16 -9.50
CA VAL A 42 -9.96 -0.87 -8.84
C VAL A 42 -10.04 0.27 -9.84
N GLU A 43 -9.47 0.11 -11.04
CA GLU A 43 -9.56 1.09 -12.14
C GLU A 43 -11.01 1.32 -12.59
N SER A 44 -11.87 0.32 -12.48
CA SER A 44 -13.31 0.47 -12.76
C SER A 44 -14.08 1.20 -11.65
N GLY A 45 -13.41 1.65 -10.58
CA GLY A 45 -14.03 2.30 -9.42
C GLY A 45 -14.72 1.34 -8.46
N SER A 46 -14.48 0.03 -8.57
CA SER A 46 -15.12 -0.97 -7.70
C SER A 46 -14.42 -1.06 -6.34
N TRP A 47 -15.22 -1.27 -5.29
CA TRP A 47 -14.69 -1.67 -3.98
C TRP A 47 -14.40 -3.17 -3.97
N VAL A 48 -13.14 -3.53 -3.76
CA VAL A 48 -12.67 -4.92 -3.86
C VAL A 48 -12.33 -5.48 -2.48
N VAL A 49 -12.76 -6.71 -2.21
CA VAL A 49 -12.40 -7.45 -0.98
C VAL A 49 -11.54 -8.65 -1.34
N VAL A 50 -10.31 -8.71 -0.83
CA VAL A 50 -9.39 -9.84 -1.03
C VAL A 50 -9.54 -10.84 0.11
N VAL A 51 -10.19 -11.98 -0.17
CA VAL A 51 -10.47 -13.03 0.83
C VAL A 51 -9.61 -14.29 0.65
N GLY A 52 -9.51 -15.12 1.69
CA GLY A 52 -8.80 -16.40 1.64
C GLY A 52 -8.10 -16.79 2.95
N ARG A 53 -7.67 -18.05 3.07
CA ARG A 53 -7.04 -18.63 4.28
C ARG A 53 -5.85 -17.80 4.80
N ARG A 54 -5.59 -17.82 6.11
CA ARG A 54 -4.40 -17.15 6.70
C ARG A 54 -3.12 -17.62 5.99
N MET A 55 -2.13 -16.72 5.89
CA MET A 55 -0.82 -16.98 5.30
C MET A 55 -0.78 -17.31 3.80
N THR A 56 -1.89 -17.10 3.07
CA THR A 56 -1.89 -17.26 1.60
C THR A 56 -1.21 -16.11 0.84
N GLY A 57 -0.71 -15.07 1.50
CA GLY A 57 -0.05 -13.95 0.81
C GLY A 57 -0.99 -12.83 0.34
N LYS A 58 -2.22 -12.74 0.88
CA LYS A 58 -3.15 -11.62 0.60
C LYS A 58 -2.53 -10.26 0.90
N THR A 59 -1.86 -10.11 2.04
CA THR A 59 -1.17 -8.86 2.40
C THR A 59 -0.06 -8.52 1.40
N SER A 60 0.69 -9.51 0.92
CA SER A 60 1.71 -9.33 -0.12
C SER A 60 1.09 -8.85 -1.44
N LEU A 61 -0.03 -9.43 -1.85
CA LEU A 61 -0.76 -9.03 -3.07
C LEU A 61 -1.20 -7.56 -2.99
N VAL A 62 -1.87 -7.17 -1.90
CA VAL A 62 -2.36 -5.79 -1.74
C VAL A 62 -1.22 -4.77 -1.62
N LYS A 63 -0.14 -5.12 -0.91
CA LYS A 63 1.04 -4.25 -0.81
C LYS A 63 1.76 -4.07 -2.14
N THR A 64 1.93 -5.16 -2.88
CA THR A 64 2.52 -5.13 -4.23
C THR A 64 1.66 -4.27 -5.16
N PHE A 65 0.33 -4.47 -5.14
CA PHE A 65 -0.61 -3.64 -5.88
C PHE A 65 -0.49 -2.15 -5.54
N ALA A 66 -0.54 -1.80 -4.25
CA ALA A 66 -0.42 -0.41 -3.82
C ALA A 66 0.89 0.22 -4.30
N ARG A 67 2.01 -0.51 -4.25
CA ARG A 67 3.30 -0.03 -4.73
C ARG A 67 3.34 0.15 -6.25
N GLU A 68 2.83 -0.80 -7.02
CA GLU A 68 2.87 -0.75 -8.50
C GLU A 68 1.96 0.33 -9.09
N PHE A 69 0.79 0.53 -8.50
CA PHE A 69 -0.23 1.43 -9.01
C PHE A 69 -0.28 2.79 -8.29
N GLY A 70 0.72 3.10 -7.46
CA GLY A 70 0.83 4.39 -6.76
C GLY A 70 -0.22 4.63 -5.67
N GLY A 71 -0.76 3.56 -5.08
CA GLY A 71 -1.74 3.60 -4.00
C GLY A 71 -1.11 3.66 -2.61
N ALA A 72 -1.91 4.09 -1.62
CA ALA A 72 -1.53 4.05 -0.20
C ALA A 72 -2.04 2.76 0.45
N TYR A 73 -1.14 2.02 1.12
CA TYR A 73 -1.50 0.85 1.93
C TYR A 73 -1.60 1.20 3.41
N VAL A 74 -2.78 1.14 4.00
CA VAL A 74 -2.96 1.44 5.44
C VAL A 74 -3.35 0.15 6.17
N ASN A 75 -2.55 -0.22 7.18
CA ASN A 75 -2.92 -1.33 8.06
C ASN A 75 -3.81 -0.81 9.20
N LEU A 76 -5.08 -1.19 9.18
CA LEU A 76 -6.06 -0.79 10.18
C LEU A 76 -6.16 -1.76 11.37
N THR A 77 -5.30 -2.79 11.43
CA THR A 77 -5.32 -3.75 12.55
C THR A 77 -5.01 -3.03 13.86
N GLY A 78 -5.95 -3.07 14.81
CA GLY A 78 -5.79 -2.43 16.13
C GLY A 78 -6.11 -0.93 16.15
N VAL A 79 -6.43 -0.32 15.01
CA VAL A 79 -6.88 1.07 14.92
C VAL A 79 -8.29 1.20 15.47
N ARG A 80 -8.51 2.21 16.33
CA ARG A 80 -9.79 2.48 16.98
C ARG A 80 -10.12 3.97 16.91
N GLY A 81 -11.36 4.29 16.57
CA GLY A 81 -11.83 5.67 16.47
C GLY A 81 -11.21 6.46 15.31
N LEU A 82 -11.60 7.73 15.20
CA LEU A 82 -11.13 8.63 14.14
C LEU A 82 -9.66 9.02 14.34
N GLU A 83 -9.24 9.24 15.58
CA GLU A 83 -7.87 9.65 15.92
C GLU A 83 -6.85 8.60 15.47
N GLY A 84 -7.09 7.32 15.80
CA GLY A 84 -6.22 6.23 15.35
C GLY A 84 -6.19 6.06 13.83
N LEU A 85 -7.29 6.38 13.12
CA LEU A 85 -7.31 6.35 11.66
C LEU A 85 -6.43 7.47 11.07
N VAL A 86 -6.50 8.68 11.64
CA VAL A 86 -5.67 9.82 11.23
C VAL A 86 -4.19 9.51 11.47
N GLU A 87 -3.85 8.92 12.61
CA GLU A 87 -2.48 8.47 12.90
C GLU A 87 -1.99 7.42 11.90
N ALA A 88 -2.82 6.41 11.60
CA ALA A 88 -2.49 5.37 10.64
C ALA A 88 -2.26 5.94 9.22
N LEU A 89 -3.12 6.86 8.78
CA LEU A 89 -2.96 7.56 7.50
C LEU A 89 -1.69 8.41 7.47
N HIS A 90 -1.43 9.18 8.52
CA HIS A 90 -0.23 10.02 8.61
C HIS A 90 1.06 9.20 8.55
N SER A 91 1.11 8.06 9.24
CA SER A 91 2.29 7.18 9.25
C SER A 91 2.66 6.64 7.86
N GLN A 92 1.67 6.45 6.99
CA GLN A 92 1.88 5.89 5.66
C GLN A 92 2.13 6.96 4.61
N ALA A 93 1.50 8.13 4.76
CA ALA A 93 1.42 9.09 3.68
C ALA A 93 2.66 10.00 3.59
N GLY A 94 3.53 10.06 4.61
CA GLY A 94 4.72 10.95 4.58
C GLY A 94 4.40 12.45 4.46
N PHE A 95 3.12 12.81 4.37
CA PHE A 95 2.64 14.18 4.33
C PHE A 95 2.71 14.77 5.73
N LYS A 96 3.43 15.90 5.84
CA LYS A 96 3.37 16.76 7.02
C LYS A 96 1.90 17.12 7.25
N LEU A 97 1.40 16.79 8.44
CA LEU A 97 0.02 16.96 8.96
C LEU A 97 -0.70 18.29 8.61
N ARG A 98 0.02 19.32 8.18
CA ARG A 98 -0.51 20.64 7.84
C ARG A 98 -1.46 20.62 6.65
N GLU A 99 -1.31 19.72 5.68
CA GLU A 99 -2.21 19.64 4.51
C GLU A 99 -3.49 18.82 4.78
N LEU A 100 -3.38 17.63 5.38
CA LEU A 100 -4.55 16.76 5.63
C LEU A 100 -5.54 17.33 6.67
N THR A 101 -5.04 18.14 7.62
CA THR A 101 -5.91 18.80 8.61
C THR A 101 -6.82 19.85 7.97
N LEU A 102 -6.42 20.45 6.84
CA LEU A 102 -7.23 21.44 6.13
C LEU A 102 -8.41 20.79 5.40
N ASP A 103 -8.19 19.64 4.75
CA ASP A 103 -9.24 18.94 4.01
C ASP A 103 -10.29 18.29 4.93
N LEU A 104 -9.88 17.70 6.05
CA LEU A 104 -10.83 17.14 7.01
C LEU A 104 -11.65 18.22 7.73
N LYS A 105 -11.07 19.41 7.99
CA LYS A 105 -11.84 20.54 8.51
C LYS A 105 -12.79 21.14 7.47
N LEU A 106 -12.46 21.02 6.17
CA LEU A 106 -13.34 21.40 5.07
C LEU A 106 -14.52 20.43 4.93
N LEU A 107 -14.32 19.15 5.28
CA LEU A 107 -15.35 18.12 5.43
C LEU A 107 -16.14 18.24 6.74
N ARG A 108 -16.53 19.46 7.15
CA ARG A 108 -17.69 19.59 8.05
C ARG A 108 -18.90 19.06 7.29
N PRO A 109 -19.65 18.06 7.81
CA PRO A 109 -20.93 17.70 7.23
C PRO A 109 -21.83 18.95 7.30
N ARG A 110 -22.12 19.55 6.14
CA ARG A 110 -23.22 20.48 6.01
C ARG A 110 -24.49 19.67 6.18
N GLY A 111 -25.25 19.99 7.23
CA GLY A 111 -26.63 19.54 7.37
C GLY A 111 -26.81 18.47 8.44
N LEU A 112 -26.81 18.89 9.70
CA LEU A 112 -27.81 18.39 10.64
C LEU A 112 -28.42 19.62 11.31
N GLY A 113 -29.56 20.07 10.76
CA GLY A 113 -30.47 20.96 11.47
C GLY A 113 -31.27 20.17 12.51
N PRO A 114 -31.94 20.86 13.45
CA PRO A 114 -32.49 20.27 14.67
C PRO A 114 -33.53 19.17 14.43
#